data_AF-A0A9X0CDJ2-F1
#
_entry.id   AF-A0A9X0CDJ2-F1
#
_cell.length_a   1.000
_cell.length_b   1.000
_cell.length_c   1.000
_cell.angle_alpha   90.00
_cell.angle_beta   90.00
_cell.angle_gamma   90.00
#
_symmetry.space_group_name_H-M   'P 1'
#
loop_
_entity.id
_entity.type
_entity.pdbx_description
1 polymer ?
#
loop_
_entity_poly.entity_id
_entity_poly.type
_entity_poly.pdbx_seq_one_letter_code
_entity_poly.pdbx_strand_id
1 'polypeptide(L)'
;MMQGSVRAMLGVTSRAISQRRISAACRRVAPDALNARTRDILNRTNPVPYFAPYLATKELLKEYRFDKRRLPWRQTQSTQNYVAERMWPEVNQRVNYPIKRVLVSIQAKEEFDFGDAVTKFCVSWLTMYTCQDPLQQLVDSWNFHRIPGQNGCVPLENMLRSNRALKIPEELVPTTEEVVRMYEERGGNLTRDGNFGIDPLALRPDLIESRQQLFYANQPTGQIIFSSILQGYLELFEHALGFLIELTMYLTRFLEN
;
A
#
# COMPACT_ATOMS: atom_id res chain seq x y z
N MET A 1 22.99 -33.27 -29.07
CA MET A 1 21.79 -32.73 -29.76
C MET A 1 21.46 -31.38 -29.13
N MET A 2 21.47 -30.31 -29.92
CA MET A 2 21.32 -28.93 -29.45
C MET A 2 19.91 -28.66 -28.91
N GLN A 3 19.80 -28.19 -27.67
CA GLN A 3 18.59 -27.50 -27.21
C GLN A 3 18.56 -26.12 -27.85
N GLY A 4 17.68 -25.93 -28.83
CA GLY A 4 17.43 -24.62 -29.41
C GLY A 4 16.90 -23.67 -28.35
N SER A 5 17.54 -22.50 -28.21
CA SER A 5 17.08 -21.40 -27.35
C SER A 5 15.58 -21.12 -27.57
N VAL A 6 14.85 -20.77 -26.51
CA VAL A 6 13.44 -20.30 -26.57
C VAL A 6 13.25 -19.21 -27.64
N ARG A 7 14.29 -18.41 -27.94
CA ARG A 7 14.30 -17.45 -29.06
C ARG A 7 14.07 -18.10 -30.44
N ALA A 8 14.68 -19.26 -30.69
CA ALA A 8 14.57 -20.00 -31.94
C ALA A 8 13.17 -20.63 -32.09
N MET A 9 12.59 -21.16 -30.99
CA MET A 9 11.22 -21.67 -31.00
C MET A 9 10.15 -20.59 -31.20
N LEU A 10 10.47 -19.33 -30.90
CA LEU A 10 9.55 -18.19 -31.03
C LEU A 10 9.65 -17.44 -32.38
N GLY A 11 10.57 -17.82 -33.28
CA GLY A 11 10.69 -17.21 -34.61
C GLY A 11 10.99 -15.70 -34.59
N VAL A 12 11.71 -15.22 -33.57
CA VAL A 12 11.95 -13.79 -33.35
C VAL A 12 13.20 -13.33 -34.11
N THR A 13 13.01 -12.78 -35.31
CA THR A 13 14.09 -12.19 -36.14
C THR A 13 14.22 -10.67 -36.01
N SER A 14 13.33 -9.99 -35.26
CA SER A 14 13.40 -8.52 -35.07
C SER A 14 13.18 -8.08 -33.62
N ARG A 15 13.87 -7.00 -33.22
CA ARG A 15 13.98 -6.46 -31.84
C ARG A 15 12.68 -5.91 -31.23
N ALA A 16 11.51 -6.09 -31.85
CA ALA A 16 10.25 -5.58 -31.34
C ALA A 16 9.28 -6.70 -30.95
N ILE A 17 9.11 -6.87 -29.64
CA ILE A 17 8.13 -7.78 -29.05
C ILE A 17 6.85 -6.98 -28.78
N SER A 18 5.79 -7.25 -29.55
CA SER A 18 4.47 -6.65 -29.31
C SER A 18 3.59 -7.57 -28.47
N GLN A 19 2.72 -6.98 -27.63
CA GLN A 19 1.76 -7.72 -26.80
C GLN A 19 0.87 -8.66 -27.63
N ARG A 20 0.58 -8.28 -28.89
CA ARG A 20 -0.15 -9.11 -29.86
C ARG A 20 0.63 -10.38 -30.24
N ARG A 21 1.94 -10.29 -30.44
CA ARG A 21 2.82 -11.44 -30.74
C ARG A 21 3.00 -12.36 -29.54
N ILE A 22 3.16 -11.80 -28.34
CA ILE A 22 3.21 -12.58 -27.08
C ILE A 22 1.90 -13.35 -26.89
N SER A 23 0.75 -12.68 -27.03
CA SER A 23 -0.55 -13.33 -26.89
C SER A 23 -0.75 -14.47 -27.90
N ALA A 24 -0.34 -14.29 -29.16
CA ALA A 24 -0.41 -15.33 -30.18
C ALA A 24 0.52 -16.53 -29.89
N ALA A 25 1.71 -16.28 -29.33
CA ALA A 25 2.61 -17.34 -28.90
C ALA A 25 2.06 -18.12 -27.70
N CYS A 26 1.58 -17.43 -26.66
CA CYS A 26 0.96 -18.07 -25.49
C CYS A 26 -0.27 -18.91 -25.86
N ARG A 27 -1.06 -18.47 -26.84
CA ARG A 27 -2.24 -19.18 -27.35
C ARG A 27 -1.88 -20.51 -28.05
N ARG A 28 -0.67 -20.60 -28.63
CA ARG A 28 -0.15 -21.82 -29.26
C ARG A 28 0.52 -22.77 -28.26
N VAL A 29 1.28 -22.22 -27.31
CA VAL A 29 2.10 -23.02 -26.39
C VAL A 29 1.29 -23.55 -25.20
N ALA A 30 0.32 -22.78 -24.70
CA ALA A 30 -0.48 -23.15 -23.52
C ALA A 30 -1.90 -22.59 -23.62
N PRO A 31 -2.72 -23.10 -24.57
CA PRO A 31 -4.07 -22.59 -24.83
C PRO A 31 -4.96 -22.66 -23.58
N ASP A 32 -4.88 -23.74 -22.80
CA ASP A 32 -5.72 -23.93 -21.62
C ASP A 32 -5.38 -22.97 -20.48
N ALA A 33 -4.08 -22.68 -20.27
CA ALA A 33 -3.63 -21.70 -19.29
C ALA A 33 -4.03 -20.27 -19.67
N LEU A 34 -4.01 -19.95 -20.97
CA LEU A 34 -4.49 -18.67 -21.48
C LEU A 34 -6.02 -18.54 -21.34
N ASN A 35 -6.75 -19.61 -21.64
CA ASN A 35 -8.21 -19.68 -21.50
C ASN A 35 -8.63 -19.57 -20.03
N ALA A 36 -7.93 -20.23 -19.12
CA ALA A 36 -8.13 -20.11 -17.68
C ALA A 36 -7.89 -18.68 -17.18
N ARG A 37 -6.81 -18.02 -17.63
CA ARG A 37 -6.55 -16.59 -17.34
C ARG A 37 -7.64 -15.65 -17.84
N THR A 38 -8.24 -15.96 -18.98
CA THR A 38 -9.30 -15.13 -19.58
C THR A 38 -10.62 -15.25 -18.82
N ARG A 39 -10.84 -16.38 -18.13
CA ARG A 39 -12.05 -16.67 -17.33
C ARG A 39 -11.91 -16.27 -15.86
N ASP A 40 -10.71 -15.95 -15.39
CA ASP A 40 -10.48 -15.56 -14.00
C ASP A 40 -10.78 -14.07 -13.76
N ILE A 41 -12.03 -13.83 -13.38
CA ILE A 41 -12.62 -12.51 -13.09
C ILE A 41 -12.02 -11.86 -11.83
N LEU A 42 -11.30 -12.62 -10.98
CA LEU A 42 -10.61 -12.07 -9.81
C LEU A 42 -9.45 -11.14 -10.17
N ASN A 43 -9.00 -11.13 -11.42
CA ASN A 43 -8.01 -10.18 -11.94
C ASN A 43 -8.51 -8.72 -11.97
N ARG A 44 -9.77 -8.45 -11.62
CA ARG A 44 -10.42 -7.14 -11.78
C ARG A 44 -10.94 -6.50 -10.49
N THR A 45 -10.71 -7.10 -9.32
CA THR A 45 -11.23 -6.59 -8.05
C THR A 45 -10.17 -5.87 -7.22
N ASN A 46 -10.61 -4.79 -6.58
CA ASN A 46 -9.86 -3.79 -5.80
C ASN A 46 -8.91 -4.42 -4.76
N PRO A 47 -7.67 -3.93 -4.60
CA PRO A 47 -6.75 -4.42 -3.57
C PRO A 47 -7.22 -3.98 -2.17
N VAL A 48 -7.15 -4.90 -1.21
CA VAL A 48 -7.15 -4.57 0.23
C VAL A 48 -5.89 -5.20 0.82
N PRO A 49 -5.09 -4.45 1.60
CA PRO A 49 -3.83 -4.92 2.15
C PRO A 49 -3.96 -6.19 3.00
N TYR A 50 -2.87 -6.97 3.03
CA TYR A 50 -2.71 -8.14 3.87
C TYR A 50 -2.49 -7.72 5.32
N PHE A 51 -3.58 -7.65 6.08
CA PHE A 51 -3.57 -7.58 7.53
C PHE A 51 -4.12 -8.92 8.05
N ALA A 52 -3.49 -9.56 9.04
CA ALA A 52 -4.01 -10.82 9.58
C ALA A 52 -5.47 -10.67 10.09
N PRO A 53 -5.85 -9.52 10.68
CA PRO A 53 -7.25 -9.20 10.92
C PRO A 53 -8.12 -9.20 9.65
N TYR A 54 -7.65 -8.69 8.51
CA TYR A 54 -8.42 -8.76 7.26
C TYR A 54 -8.75 -10.21 6.81
N LEU A 55 -7.84 -11.18 7.04
CA LEU A 55 -8.14 -12.59 6.78
C LEU A 55 -9.16 -13.15 7.77
N ALA A 56 -9.06 -12.79 9.04
CA ALA A 56 -10.04 -13.15 10.06
C ALA A 56 -11.43 -12.56 9.77
N THR A 57 -11.51 -11.29 9.32
CA THR A 57 -12.76 -10.67 8.86
C THR A 57 -13.34 -11.41 7.66
N LYS A 58 -12.50 -11.83 6.69
CA LYS A 58 -12.95 -12.63 5.54
C LYS A 58 -13.53 -13.98 5.93
N GLU A 59 -12.95 -14.64 6.93
CA GLU A 59 -13.48 -15.89 7.48
C GLU A 59 -14.80 -15.66 8.21
N LEU A 60 -14.91 -14.59 9.00
CA LEU A 60 -16.13 -14.24 9.73
C LEU A 60 -17.29 -13.92 8.80
N LEU A 61 -17.01 -13.20 7.71
CA LEU A 61 -18.03 -12.77 6.74
C LEU A 61 -18.28 -13.78 5.61
N LYS A 62 -17.70 -14.99 5.66
CA LYS A 62 -17.78 -15.95 4.55
C LYS A 62 -19.21 -16.38 4.22
N GLU A 63 -20.07 -16.46 5.23
CA GLU A 63 -21.48 -16.85 5.06
C GLU A 63 -22.34 -15.77 4.40
N TYR A 64 -21.82 -14.55 4.33
CA TYR A 64 -22.47 -13.42 3.67
C TYR A 64 -21.92 -13.18 2.27
N ARG A 65 -21.09 -14.09 1.73
CA ARG A 65 -20.58 -14.00 0.37
C ARG A 65 -21.62 -14.43 -0.65
N PHE A 66 -21.62 -13.75 -1.79
CA PHE A 66 -22.46 -14.10 -2.95
C PHE A 66 -22.14 -15.50 -3.50
N ASP A 67 -20.85 -15.87 -3.57
CA ASP A 67 -20.43 -17.23 -3.96
C ASP A 67 -19.73 -17.92 -2.79
N LYS A 68 -20.50 -18.79 -2.10
CA LYS A 68 -20.03 -19.59 -0.96
C LYS A 68 -19.19 -20.80 -1.36
N ARG A 69 -19.13 -21.15 -2.66
CA ARG A 69 -18.36 -22.32 -3.14
C ARG A 69 -16.86 -22.05 -3.17
N ARG A 70 -16.44 -20.79 -3.03
CA ARG A 70 -15.03 -20.38 -3.06
C ARG A 70 -14.56 -20.12 -1.63
N LEU A 71 -13.33 -20.56 -1.34
CA LEU A 71 -12.68 -20.25 -0.07
C LEU A 71 -12.65 -18.74 0.20
N PRO A 72 -12.82 -18.32 1.47
CA PRO A 72 -12.85 -16.91 1.85
C PRO A 72 -11.54 -16.18 1.51
N TRP A 73 -10.41 -16.87 1.60
CA TRP A 73 -9.11 -16.36 1.18
C TRP A 73 -8.29 -17.47 0.51
N ARG A 74 -7.24 -17.08 -0.20
CA ARG A 74 -6.24 -17.98 -0.76
C ARG A 74 -4.89 -17.36 -0.50
N GLN A 75 -3.97 -18.14 0.06
CA GLN A 75 -2.57 -17.74 0.17
C GLN A 75 -1.88 -18.06 -1.16
N THR A 76 -1.36 -17.03 -1.82
CA THR A 76 -0.49 -17.18 -2.98
C THR A 76 0.97 -17.19 -2.55
N GLN A 77 1.79 -18.00 -3.23
CA GLN A 77 3.24 -17.94 -3.09
C GLN A 77 3.79 -16.72 -3.85
N SER A 78 4.92 -16.15 -3.41
CA SER A 78 5.49 -14.91 -3.96
C SER A 78 5.89 -14.98 -5.45
N THR A 79 5.90 -16.18 -6.04
CA THR A 79 6.17 -16.46 -7.45
C THR A 79 4.90 -16.56 -8.30
N GLN A 80 3.72 -16.59 -7.65
CA GLN A 80 2.39 -16.65 -8.27
C GLN A 80 1.57 -15.41 -7.94
N ASN A 81 2.23 -14.25 -7.86
CA ASN A 81 1.58 -13.02 -7.45
C ASN A 81 0.41 -12.67 -8.37
N TYR A 82 -0.75 -12.39 -7.76
CA TYR A 82 -1.92 -11.91 -8.49
C TYR A 82 -1.63 -10.57 -9.15
N VAL A 83 -2.39 -10.19 -10.18
CA VAL A 83 -2.24 -8.87 -10.83
C VAL A 83 -2.41 -7.73 -9.82
N ALA A 84 -3.26 -7.91 -8.80
CA ALA A 84 -3.42 -6.96 -7.69
C ALA A 84 -2.13 -6.76 -6.88
N GLU A 85 -1.32 -7.81 -6.72
CA GLU A 85 -0.03 -7.73 -6.03
C GLU A 85 1.06 -7.04 -6.86
N ARG A 86 0.81 -6.78 -8.16
CA ARG A 86 1.69 -5.95 -8.99
C ARG A 86 1.60 -4.46 -8.65
N MET A 87 0.59 -4.04 -7.87
CA MET A 87 0.54 -2.67 -7.37
C MET A 87 1.67 -2.41 -6.35
N TRP A 88 2.11 -3.43 -5.60
CA TRP A 88 3.14 -3.25 -4.57
C TRP A 88 4.51 -2.85 -5.12
N PRO A 89 5.02 -3.45 -6.21
CA PRO A 89 6.18 -2.92 -6.92
C PRO A 89 6.04 -1.45 -7.32
N GLU A 90 4.86 -1.01 -7.76
CA GLU A 90 4.62 0.39 -8.14
C GLU A 90 4.59 1.32 -6.93
N VAL A 91 3.92 0.93 -5.83
CA VAL A 91 3.97 1.67 -4.54
C VAL A 91 5.40 1.77 -4.06
N ASN A 92 6.16 0.67 -4.11
CA ASN A 92 7.56 0.65 -3.70
C ASN A 92 8.40 1.62 -4.53
N GLN A 93 8.28 1.53 -5.86
CA GLN A 93 9.08 2.34 -6.78
C GLN A 93 8.73 3.83 -6.69
N ARG A 94 7.45 4.16 -6.57
CA ARG A 94 6.96 5.53 -6.67
C ARG A 94 6.86 6.26 -5.34
N VAL A 95 6.67 5.54 -4.23
CA VAL A 95 6.45 6.13 -2.89
C VAL A 95 7.52 5.68 -1.91
N ASN A 96 7.67 4.36 -1.68
CA ASN A 96 8.52 3.89 -0.59
C ASN A 96 10.02 4.15 -0.84
N TYR A 97 10.53 3.96 -2.05
CA TYR A 97 11.95 4.18 -2.34
C TYR A 97 12.37 5.66 -2.28
N PRO A 98 11.60 6.62 -2.83
CA PRO A 98 11.85 8.04 -2.58
C PRO A 98 11.94 8.41 -1.10
N ILE A 99 11.02 7.89 -0.28
CA ILE A 99 11.01 8.13 1.17
C ILE A 99 12.20 7.44 1.85
N LYS A 100 12.47 6.18 1.52
CA LYS A 100 13.62 5.46 2.05
C LYS A 100 14.93 6.19 1.76
N ARG A 101 15.05 6.82 0.60
CA ARG A 101 16.23 7.63 0.25
C ARG A 101 16.43 8.79 1.21
N VAL A 102 15.39 9.55 1.56
CA VAL A 102 15.54 10.64 2.53
C VAL A 102 15.82 10.13 3.94
N LEU A 103 15.16 9.06 4.37
CA LEU A 103 15.38 8.47 5.69
C LEU A 103 16.81 7.93 5.86
N VAL A 104 17.35 7.29 4.82
CA VAL A 104 18.75 6.82 4.81
C VAL A 104 19.72 8.00 4.80
N SER A 105 19.42 9.08 4.07
CA SER A 105 20.24 10.30 4.08
C SER A 105 20.30 10.91 5.48
N ILE A 106 19.16 11.05 6.14
CA ILE A 106 19.07 11.60 7.49
C ILE A 106 19.81 10.73 8.50
N GLN A 107 19.62 9.41 8.43
CA GLN A 107 20.33 8.47 9.29
C GLN A 107 21.84 8.57 9.12
N ALA A 108 22.32 8.72 7.88
CA ALA A 108 23.75 8.83 7.58
C ALA A 108 24.38 10.15 8.04
N LYS A 109 23.59 11.22 8.19
CA LYS A 109 24.06 12.51 8.71
C LYS A 109 24.24 12.53 10.22
N GLU A 110 23.61 11.58 10.94
CA GLU A 110 23.66 11.48 12.41
C GLU A 110 23.21 12.77 13.14
N GLU A 111 22.39 13.60 12.49
CA GLU A 111 21.87 14.87 13.03
C GLU A 111 20.71 14.69 14.03
N PHE A 112 20.05 13.53 14.00
CA PHE A 112 18.89 13.22 14.84
C PHE A 112 19.14 11.97 15.67
N ASP A 113 18.70 12.00 16.93
CA ASP A 113 18.75 10.84 17.82
C ASP A 113 17.59 9.87 17.54
N PHE A 114 17.83 8.87 16.69
CA PHE A 114 16.87 7.79 16.44
C PHE A 114 16.70 6.82 17.63
N GLY A 115 17.39 7.03 18.75
CA GLY A 115 17.13 6.40 20.04
C GLY A 115 15.97 7.06 20.80
N ASP A 116 15.80 8.38 20.63
CA ASP A 116 14.78 9.20 21.29
C ASP A 116 13.35 8.87 20.83
N ALA A 117 12.42 8.86 21.78
CA ALA A 117 11.02 8.51 21.53
C ALA A 117 10.29 9.58 20.71
N VAL A 118 10.58 10.87 20.96
CA VAL A 118 9.94 11.97 20.23
C VAL A 118 10.40 11.99 18.79
N THR A 119 11.70 11.81 18.55
CA THR A 119 12.28 11.71 17.20
C THR A 119 11.65 10.56 16.42
N LYS A 120 11.54 9.35 17.01
CA LYS A 120 10.86 8.20 16.37
C LYS A 120 9.42 8.52 15.98
N PHE A 121 8.68 9.18 16.87
CA PHE A 121 7.33 9.64 16.58
C PHE A 121 7.29 10.65 15.43
N CYS A 122 8.09 11.72 15.50
CA CYS A 122 8.10 12.77 14.49
C CYS A 122 8.50 12.23 13.11
N VAL A 123 9.49 11.33 13.03
CA VAL A 123 9.88 10.65 11.79
C VAL A 123 8.72 9.82 11.24
N SER A 124 8.05 9.04 12.09
CA SER A 124 6.89 8.23 11.69
C SER A 124 5.75 9.11 11.16
N TRP A 125 5.38 10.12 11.93
CA TRP A 125 4.29 11.04 11.60
C TRP A 125 4.56 11.79 10.30
N LEU A 126 5.75 12.39 10.16
CA LEU A 126 6.11 13.17 8.98
C LEU A 126 6.20 12.28 7.73
N THR A 127 6.69 11.05 7.89
CA THR A 127 6.72 10.07 6.81
C THR A 127 5.30 9.76 6.33
N MET A 128 4.37 9.48 7.25
CA MET A 128 2.96 9.22 6.90
C MET A 128 2.32 10.44 6.23
N TYR A 129 2.50 11.64 6.80
CA TYR A 129 2.00 12.90 6.25
C TYR A 129 2.48 13.14 4.82
N THR A 130 3.77 12.88 4.56
CA THR A 130 4.39 13.06 3.25
C THR A 130 3.94 12.00 2.23
N CYS A 131 3.60 10.79 2.69
CA CYS A 131 3.16 9.69 1.82
C CYS A 131 1.66 9.69 1.50
N GLN A 132 0.85 10.41 2.26
CA GLN A 132 -0.61 10.31 2.19
C GLN A 132 -1.15 10.66 0.79
N ASP A 133 -0.83 11.86 0.29
CA ASP A 133 -1.28 12.33 -1.02
C ASP A 133 -0.73 11.50 -2.19
N PRO A 134 0.58 11.20 -2.30
CA PRO A 134 1.09 10.41 -3.42
C PRO A 134 0.54 8.98 -3.43
N LEU A 135 0.28 8.39 -2.25
CA LEU A 135 -0.37 7.08 -2.18
C LEU A 135 -1.81 7.15 -2.68
N GLN A 136 -2.57 8.18 -2.28
CA GLN A 136 -3.93 8.39 -2.76
C GLN A 136 -3.96 8.63 -4.27
N GLN A 137 -3.07 9.47 -4.79
CA GLN A 137 -2.94 9.73 -6.23
C GLN A 137 -2.58 8.47 -7.03
N LEU A 138 -1.75 7.59 -6.47
CA LEU A 138 -1.43 6.31 -7.09
C LEU A 138 -2.66 5.40 -7.16
N VAL A 139 -3.43 5.31 -6.07
CA VAL A 139 -4.68 4.55 -6.01
C VAL A 139 -5.71 5.10 -7.00
N ASP A 140 -5.86 6.42 -7.06
CA ASP A 140 -6.78 7.07 -7.99
C ASP A 140 -6.34 6.84 -9.44
N SER A 141 -5.06 7.07 -9.74
CA SER A 141 -4.50 6.79 -11.08
C SER A 141 -4.75 5.34 -11.48
N TRP A 142 -4.60 4.40 -10.55
CA TRP A 142 -4.89 3.01 -10.79
C TRP A 142 -6.39 2.74 -11.02
N ASN A 143 -7.27 3.34 -10.25
CA ASN A 143 -8.71 3.05 -10.32
C ASN A 143 -9.41 3.74 -11.49
N PHE A 144 -8.92 4.90 -11.91
CA PHE A 144 -9.53 5.73 -12.95
C PHE A 144 -8.86 5.59 -14.33
N HIS A 145 -7.67 4.99 -14.44
CA HIS A 145 -7.07 4.78 -15.76
C HIS A 145 -7.83 3.76 -16.60
N ARG A 146 -7.85 3.96 -17.91
CA ARG A 146 -8.36 2.96 -18.86
C ARG A 146 -7.28 1.93 -19.15
N ILE A 147 -7.53 0.67 -18.80
CA ILE A 147 -6.68 -0.45 -19.23
C ILE A 147 -6.82 -0.61 -20.75
N PRO A 148 -5.72 -0.64 -21.53
CA PRO A 148 -5.79 -0.76 -22.98
C PRO A 148 -6.14 -2.20 -23.43
N GLY A 149 -6.69 -2.31 -24.65
CA GLY A 149 -6.98 -3.59 -25.31
C GLY A 149 -8.46 -3.79 -25.66
N GLN A 150 -8.76 -4.88 -26.36
CA GLN A 150 -10.12 -5.20 -26.83
C GLN A 150 -11.14 -5.32 -25.69
N ASN A 151 -10.70 -5.84 -24.53
CA ASN A 151 -11.50 -5.94 -23.31
C ASN A 151 -11.08 -4.89 -22.25
N GLY A 152 -10.44 -3.82 -22.70
CA GLY A 152 -9.98 -2.73 -21.85
C GLY A 152 -11.14 -2.03 -21.15
N CYS A 153 -10.96 -1.69 -19.88
CA CYS A 153 -11.96 -1.01 -19.06
C CYS A 153 -11.29 -0.09 -18.05
N VAL A 154 -12.06 0.84 -17.51
CA VAL A 154 -11.68 1.56 -16.28
C VAL A 154 -11.96 0.64 -15.09
N PRO A 155 -10.99 0.35 -14.20
CA PRO A 155 -11.17 -0.57 -13.09
C PRO A 155 -12.37 -0.21 -12.21
N LEU A 156 -12.52 1.07 -11.85
CA LEU A 156 -13.64 1.52 -11.03
C LEU A 156 -15.00 1.27 -11.72
N GLU A 157 -15.14 1.63 -12.99
CA GLU A 157 -16.38 1.39 -13.74
C GLU A 157 -16.70 -0.10 -13.86
N ASN A 158 -15.68 -0.93 -14.15
CA ASN A 158 -15.87 -2.36 -14.23
C ASN A 158 -16.28 -2.93 -12.87
N MET A 159 -15.64 -2.48 -11.78
CA MET A 159 -16.03 -2.86 -10.43
C MET A 159 -17.49 -2.49 -10.19
N LEU A 160 -17.91 -1.24 -10.42
CA LEU A 160 -19.30 -0.80 -10.22
C LEU A 160 -20.32 -1.63 -11.04
N ARG A 161 -20.00 -1.96 -12.29
CA ARG A 161 -20.89 -2.74 -13.18
C ARG A 161 -20.94 -4.24 -12.85
N SER A 162 -19.85 -4.79 -12.32
CA SER A 162 -19.71 -6.23 -12.07
C SER A 162 -19.66 -6.59 -10.59
N ASN A 163 -19.90 -5.62 -9.70
CA ASN A 163 -19.90 -5.84 -8.27
C ASN A 163 -21.00 -6.82 -7.90
N ARG A 164 -20.60 -7.97 -7.36
CA ARG A 164 -21.51 -8.99 -6.82
C ARG A 164 -21.40 -9.09 -5.30
N ALA A 165 -20.85 -8.07 -4.64
CA ALA A 165 -20.83 -8.02 -3.19
C ALA A 165 -22.28 -7.89 -2.66
N LEU A 166 -22.62 -8.71 -1.69
CA LEU A 166 -23.87 -8.57 -0.93
C LEU A 166 -23.69 -7.41 0.04
N LYS A 167 -24.73 -6.57 0.17
CA LYS A 167 -24.79 -5.58 1.25
C LYS A 167 -25.10 -6.31 2.55
N ILE A 168 -24.25 -6.12 3.55
CA ILE A 168 -24.50 -6.59 4.91
C ILE A 168 -24.79 -5.40 5.82
N PRO A 169 -25.63 -5.56 6.85
CA PRO A 169 -25.78 -4.57 7.90
C PRO A 169 -24.41 -4.20 8.51
N GLU A 170 -24.23 -2.91 8.80
CA GLU A 170 -22.96 -2.38 9.31
C GLU A 170 -22.61 -3.00 10.67
N GLU A 171 -23.62 -3.38 11.46
CA GLU A 171 -23.44 -4.02 12.77
C GLU A 171 -22.82 -5.43 12.67
N LEU A 172 -22.83 -6.04 11.47
CA LEU A 172 -22.17 -7.34 11.23
C LEU A 172 -20.70 -7.19 10.83
N VAL A 173 -20.22 -5.97 10.58
CA VAL A 173 -18.82 -5.70 10.24
C VAL A 173 -18.08 -5.40 11.54
N PRO A 174 -17.24 -6.32 12.03
CA PRO A 174 -16.52 -6.10 13.28
C PRO A 174 -15.46 -5.00 13.12
N THR A 175 -15.18 -4.27 14.20
CA THR A 175 -14.09 -3.29 14.22
C THR A 175 -12.72 -3.99 14.15
N THR A 176 -11.67 -3.25 13.83
CA THR A 176 -10.31 -3.78 13.81
C THR A 176 -9.92 -4.42 15.15
N GLU A 177 -10.26 -3.76 16.26
CA GLU A 177 -10.00 -4.21 17.62
C GLU A 177 -10.74 -5.51 17.94
N GLU A 178 -12.00 -5.61 17.52
CA GLU A 178 -12.81 -6.82 17.70
C GLU A 178 -12.22 -8.00 16.92
N VAL A 179 -11.82 -7.78 15.67
CA VAL A 179 -11.23 -8.83 14.83
C VAL A 179 -9.89 -9.31 15.40
N VAL A 180 -9.05 -8.37 15.86
CA VAL A 180 -7.77 -8.69 16.52
C VAL A 180 -8.02 -9.56 17.74
N ARG A 181 -8.94 -9.14 18.62
CA ARG A 181 -9.31 -9.88 19.83
C ARG A 181 -9.80 -11.28 19.48
N MET A 182 -10.75 -11.40 18.54
CA MET A 182 -11.31 -12.68 18.12
C MET A 182 -10.27 -13.62 17.50
N TYR A 183 -9.30 -13.08 16.77
CA TYR A 183 -8.22 -13.87 16.19
C TYR A 183 -7.28 -14.40 17.27
N GLU A 184 -6.88 -13.57 18.23
CA GLU A 184 -6.03 -13.95 19.36
C GLU A 184 -6.73 -14.96 20.29
N GLU A 185 -8.02 -14.77 20.59
CA GLU A 185 -8.84 -15.72 21.38
C GLU A 185 -8.93 -17.12 20.74
N ARG A 186 -8.81 -17.21 19.41
CA ARG A 186 -8.81 -18.48 18.66
C ARG A 186 -7.42 -19.11 18.56
N GLY A 187 -6.46 -18.64 19.36
CA GLY A 187 -5.08 -19.13 19.36
C GLY A 187 -4.21 -18.56 18.23
N GLY A 188 -4.71 -17.57 17.49
CA GLY A 188 -3.89 -16.78 16.59
C GLY A 188 -2.88 -15.94 17.38
N ASN A 189 -1.72 -15.68 16.80
CA ASN A 189 -0.73 -14.80 17.40
C ASN A 189 -0.38 -13.71 16.40
N LEU A 190 -0.72 -12.47 16.73
CA LEU A 190 -0.35 -11.32 15.95
C LEU A 190 0.97 -10.78 16.46
N THR A 191 1.92 -10.57 15.55
CA THR A 191 3.04 -9.67 15.83
C THR A 191 2.44 -8.29 16.07
N ARG A 192 2.43 -7.85 17.33
CA ARG A 192 2.06 -6.47 17.65
C ARG A 192 3.14 -5.57 17.07
N ASP A 193 2.72 -4.51 16.38
CA ASP A 193 3.63 -3.53 15.80
C ASP A 193 4.64 -3.10 16.87
N GLY A 194 5.91 -3.01 16.49
CA GLY A 194 6.92 -2.48 17.39
C GLY A 194 6.47 -1.12 17.91
N ASN A 195 6.80 -0.79 19.17
CA ASN A 195 6.50 0.49 19.83
C ASN A 195 7.22 1.69 19.18
N PHE A 196 7.18 1.80 17.86
CA PHE A 196 7.83 2.84 17.10
C PHE A 196 6.84 3.98 16.88
N GLY A 197 7.20 5.16 17.37
CA GLY A 197 6.43 6.37 17.14
C GLY A 197 5.10 6.44 17.88
N ILE A 198 5.11 6.12 19.17
CA ILE A 198 4.01 6.48 20.07
C ILE A 198 4.03 8.01 20.23
N ASP A 199 2.87 8.64 20.03
CA ASP A 199 2.73 10.09 20.20
C ASP A 199 2.96 10.48 21.67
N PRO A 200 3.98 11.30 21.99
CA PRO A 200 4.21 11.73 23.37
C PRO A 200 3.06 12.59 23.91
N LEU A 201 2.22 13.16 23.04
CA LEU A 201 1.05 13.95 23.39
C LEU A 201 -0.26 13.14 23.39
N ALA A 202 -0.21 11.81 23.27
CA ALA A 202 -1.39 10.95 23.09
C ALA A 202 -2.50 11.16 24.15
N LEU A 203 -2.15 11.58 25.37
CA LEU A 203 -3.09 11.83 26.46
C LEU A 203 -3.69 13.25 26.45
N ARG A 204 -3.21 14.14 25.57
CA ARG A 204 -3.60 15.55 25.49
C ARG A 204 -3.99 15.94 24.07
N PRO A 205 -5.23 15.62 23.64
CA PRO A 205 -5.73 15.91 22.29
C PRO A 205 -5.63 17.39 21.90
N ASP A 206 -5.77 18.29 22.86
CA ASP A 206 -5.62 19.75 22.68
C ASP A 206 -4.20 20.14 22.23
N LEU A 207 -3.17 19.45 22.75
CA LEU A 207 -1.78 19.67 22.36
C LEU A 207 -1.48 19.02 21.01
N ILE A 208 -2.10 17.88 20.69
CA ILE A 208 -2.03 17.26 19.36
C ILE A 208 -2.59 18.21 18.29
N GLU A 209 -3.75 18.80 18.55
CA GLU A 209 -4.38 19.77 17.65
C GLU A 209 -3.48 21.00 17.47
N SER A 210 -2.97 21.55 18.57
CA SER A 210 -2.04 22.69 18.55
C SER A 210 -0.78 22.39 17.72
N ARG A 211 -0.19 21.20 17.88
CA ARG A 211 0.96 20.76 17.07
C ARG A 211 0.62 20.76 15.58
N GLN A 212 -0.52 20.19 15.20
CA GLN A 212 -0.94 20.10 13.80
C GLN A 212 -1.18 21.47 13.20
N GLN A 213 -1.93 22.33 13.88
CA GLN A 213 -2.20 23.70 13.42
C GLN A 213 -0.92 24.49 13.22
N LEU A 214 0.00 24.46 14.20
CA LEU A 214 1.28 25.15 14.12
C LEU A 214 2.19 24.57 13.04
N PHE A 215 2.21 23.25 12.87
CA PHE A 215 2.96 22.61 11.78
C PHE A 215 2.44 23.05 10.41
N TYR A 216 1.12 22.97 10.17
CA TYR A 216 0.52 23.35 8.88
C TYR A 216 0.65 24.84 8.56
N ALA A 217 0.68 25.70 9.58
CA ALA A 217 0.87 27.13 9.38
C ALA A 217 2.30 27.51 8.97
N ASN A 218 3.30 26.69 9.31
CA ASN A 218 4.71 27.05 9.17
C ASN A 218 5.49 26.15 8.20
N GLN A 219 4.94 25.01 7.81
CA GLN A 219 5.64 24.03 6.95
C GLN A 219 4.91 23.82 5.62
N PRO A 220 5.64 23.48 4.53
CA PRO A 220 5.02 23.09 3.28
C PRO A 220 4.13 21.86 3.44
N THR A 221 3.18 21.69 2.51
CA THR A 221 2.33 20.51 2.52
C THR A 221 3.12 19.23 2.25
N GLY A 222 2.59 18.09 2.71
CA GLY A 222 3.19 16.77 2.46
C GLY A 222 3.45 16.51 0.98
N GLN A 223 2.54 16.96 0.10
CA GLN A 223 2.72 16.90 -1.35
C GLN A 223 3.93 17.70 -1.85
N ILE A 224 4.16 18.92 -1.34
CA ILE A 224 5.31 19.75 -1.73
C ILE A 224 6.61 19.08 -1.27
N ILE A 225 6.63 18.61 -0.02
CA ILE A 225 7.79 17.89 0.55
C ILE A 225 8.09 16.65 -0.31
N PHE A 226 7.07 15.86 -0.65
CA PHE A 226 7.25 14.66 -1.47
C PHE A 226 7.77 14.97 -2.88
N SER A 227 7.24 16.02 -3.52
CA SER A 227 7.69 16.46 -4.84
C SER A 227 9.17 16.88 -4.83
N SER A 228 9.59 17.58 -3.78
CA SER A 228 10.99 17.95 -3.55
C SER A 228 11.89 16.71 -3.43
N ILE A 229 11.46 15.71 -2.64
CA ILE A 229 12.16 14.43 -2.50
C ILE A 229 12.31 13.77 -3.87
N LEU A 230 11.27 13.72 -4.71
CA LEU A 230 11.33 13.11 -6.04
C LEU A 230 12.40 13.77 -6.94
N GLN A 231 12.54 15.09 -6.83
CA GLN A 231 13.53 15.88 -7.56
C GLN A 231 14.95 15.72 -7.00
N GLY A 232 15.11 15.05 -5.87
CA GLY A 232 16.40 14.81 -5.22
C GLY A 232 16.77 15.87 -4.18
N TYR A 233 15.90 16.83 -3.92
CA TYR A 233 16.06 17.83 -2.87
C TYR A 233 15.47 17.26 -1.57
N LEU A 234 16.34 16.96 -0.61
CA LEU A 234 15.97 16.26 0.63
C LEU A 234 15.77 17.23 1.80
N GLU A 235 16.28 18.45 1.65
CA GLU A 235 16.40 19.45 2.70
C GLU A 235 15.02 19.86 3.25
N LEU A 236 13.99 19.94 2.41
CA LEU A 236 12.65 20.31 2.89
C LEU A 236 12.08 19.30 3.89
N PHE A 237 12.33 18.01 3.68
CA PHE A 237 11.90 16.99 4.64
C PHE A 237 12.70 17.09 5.95
N GLU A 238 14.01 17.35 5.85
CA GLU A 238 14.91 17.49 7.01
C GLU A 238 14.52 18.70 7.88
N HIS A 239 14.27 19.86 7.26
CA HIS A 239 13.83 21.06 7.97
C HIS A 239 12.45 20.85 8.62
N ALA A 240 11.51 20.24 7.89
CA ALA A 240 10.19 19.93 8.44
C ALA A 240 10.29 18.95 9.62
N LEU A 241 11.20 17.98 9.56
CA LEU A 241 11.45 17.04 10.66
C LEU A 241 12.00 17.75 11.89
N GLY A 242 13.04 18.59 11.72
CA GLY A 242 13.60 19.38 12.81
C GLY A 242 12.55 20.27 13.47
N PHE A 243 11.78 21.02 12.67
CA PHE A 243 10.69 21.86 13.18
C PHE A 243 9.65 21.04 13.96
N LEU A 244 9.24 19.87 13.45
CA LEU A 244 8.27 19.02 14.11
C LEU A 244 8.79 18.48 15.45
N ILE A 245 10.07 18.11 15.52
CA ILE A 245 10.71 17.64 16.76
C ILE A 245 10.74 18.78 17.78
N GLU A 246 11.23 19.96 17.41
CA GLU A 246 11.27 21.13 18.30
C GLU A 246 9.88 21.51 18.81
N LEU A 247 8.89 21.57 17.92
CA LEU A 247 7.51 21.87 18.26
C LEU A 247 6.93 20.81 19.21
N THR A 248 7.17 19.53 18.95
CA THR A 248 6.67 18.45 19.81
C THR A 248 7.33 18.51 21.18
N MET A 249 8.65 18.69 21.24
CA MET A 249 9.41 18.86 22.49
C MET A 249 9.01 20.10 23.29
N TYR A 250 8.59 21.17 22.62
CA TYR A 250 8.03 22.34 23.29
C TYR A 250 6.68 22.01 23.93
N LEU A 251 5.79 21.34 23.20
CA LEU A 251 4.45 21.01 23.67
C LEU A 251 4.45 19.94 24.78
N THR A 252 5.42 19.02 24.80
CA THR A 252 5.53 18.02 25.89
C THR A 252 5.78 18.66 27.26
N ARG A 253 6.32 19.88 27.32
CA ARG A 253 6.50 20.64 28.58
C ARG A 253 5.18 20.99 29.26
N PHE A 254 4.06 20.92 28.54
CA PHE A 254 2.73 21.19 29.07
C PHE A 254 2.00 19.91 29.52
N LEU A 255 2.67 18.76 29.53
CA LEU A 255 2.13 17.51 30.08
C LEU A 255 2.22 17.45 31.61
N GLU A 256 3.14 18.21 32.21
CA GLU A 256 3.40 18.23 33.65
C GLU A 256 2.56 19.28 34.42
N ASN A 257 1.75 20.07 33.72
CA ASN A 257 0.79 21.02 34.27
C ASN A 257 -0.64 20.50 34.12
#